data_AF-A0A643C8A7-F1
#
_entry.id   AF-A0A643C8A7-F1
#
_cell.length_a   1.000
_cell.length_b   1.000
_cell.length_c   1.000
_cell.angle_alpha   90.00
_cell.angle_beta   90.00
_cell.angle_gamma   90.00
#
_symmetry.space_group_name_H-M   'P 1'
#
loop_
_entity.id
_entity.type
_entity.pdbx_description
1 polymer ?
#
loop_
_entity_poly.entity_id
_entity_poly.type
_entity_poly.pdbx_seq_one_letter_code
_entity_poly.pdbx_strand_id
1 'polypeptide(L)'
;MKVPAEEPASELPMNEIEAWKAAEKGEEVLRQLQTLAPRGVKVRIAVSKPSGPQPQADLQALLQSGAQVRMVDMQKLTHGVLHTKFWVVDQTHFYLGSANMDWRSLTQVKELGVVMYNCSCLARDLTKIFEAYWYLGQAGSSIPSTWPRPYDTRYNQETPMEICLNGTPALAYLASAPPPLCPSGRTPDLKALLNVVDNARSFVYIAVMNYLPTMEFSHPHRFWPAIDDGLRRAAYERGVKVRLLKLFVVPADETQARVPYTRVNHNKYMVTERATYIGTSNWSGSYFTETAGTSLLVTQNGRGGLRSQLEAVFLRDWDSPYSHDLDTSADSVGNACRLL
;
A
#
# COMPACT_ATOMS: atom_id res chain seq x y z
N MET A 1 20.46 -9.05 -0.31
CA MET A 1 20.89 -8.73 1.07
C MET A 1 19.69 -8.85 1.98
N LYS A 2 19.78 -9.72 2.99
CA LYS A 2 18.76 -9.89 4.04
C LYS A 2 18.68 -8.60 4.86
N VAL A 3 17.49 -8.01 4.99
CA VAL A 3 17.19 -7.16 6.15
C VAL A 3 17.01 -8.13 7.31
N PRO A 4 17.84 -8.09 8.37
CA PRO A 4 17.64 -8.94 9.53
C PRO A 4 16.31 -8.57 10.20
N ALA A 5 15.51 -9.58 10.49
CA ALA A 5 14.44 -9.46 11.45
C ALA A 5 15.04 -9.27 12.85
N GLU A 6 14.48 -8.32 13.58
CA GLU A 6 14.45 -8.23 15.04
C GLU A 6 15.80 -8.18 15.78
N GLU A 7 16.25 -6.95 16.07
CA GLU A 7 16.88 -6.66 17.35
C GLU A 7 15.89 -5.84 18.22
N PRO A 8 15.78 -6.13 19.53
CA PRO A 8 14.83 -5.47 20.41
C PRO A 8 15.18 -3.99 20.56
N ALA A 9 14.16 -3.13 20.52
CA ALA A 9 14.24 -1.70 20.74
C ALA A 9 14.56 -1.36 22.21
N SER A 10 15.73 -1.76 22.68
CA SER A 10 16.27 -1.43 23.99
C SER A 10 17.74 -1.07 23.85
N GLU A 11 18.02 0.12 23.34
CA GLU A 11 19.12 1.01 23.75
C GLU A 11 19.25 2.12 22.70
N LEU A 12 18.78 3.31 23.07
CA LEU A 12 19.43 4.62 22.88
C LEU A 12 18.38 5.69 23.23
N PRO A 13 18.54 6.46 24.32
CA PRO A 13 17.65 7.57 24.62
C PRO A 13 17.98 8.71 23.64
N MET A 14 17.27 8.72 22.52
CA MET A 14 17.19 9.87 21.63
C MET A 14 16.67 11.06 22.46
N ASN A 15 17.21 12.27 22.28
CA ASN A 15 16.56 13.48 22.78
C ASN A 15 15.18 13.52 22.12
N GLU A 16 14.14 13.06 22.83
CA GLU A 16 12.78 12.87 22.34
C GLU A 16 12.30 14.11 21.57
N ILE A 17 12.73 15.30 22.01
CA ILE A 17 12.47 16.63 21.43
C ILE A 17 12.80 16.74 19.93
N GLU A 18 13.89 16.16 19.45
CA GLU A 18 14.33 16.32 18.05
C GLU A 18 13.55 15.41 17.09
N ALA A 19 13.30 14.16 17.50
CA ALA A 19 12.37 13.28 16.80
C ALA A 19 10.94 13.85 16.80
N TRP A 20 10.54 14.46 17.92
CA TRP A 20 9.24 15.10 18.10
C TRP A 20 9.01 16.26 17.13
N LYS A 21 10.02 17.14 16.95
CA LYS A 21 9.94 18.24 15.97
C LYS A 21 9.82 17.76 14.52
N ALA A 22 10.52 16.68 14.16
CA ALA A 22 10.41 16.10 12.82
C ALA A 22 9.02 15.45 12.59
N ALA A 23 8.43 14.89 13.64
CA ALA A 23 7.18 14.15 13.65
C ALA A 23 5.90 14.98 13.73
N GLU A 24 5.99 16.26 14.11
CA GLU A 24 4.88 17.06 14.65
C GLU A 24 3.62 17.02 13.78
N LYS A 25 3.75 17.06 12.45
CA LYS A 25 2.61 17.00 11.53
C LYS A 25 1.88 15.66 11.58
N GLY A 26 2.59 14.56 11.81
CA GLY A 26 2.00 13.23 11.96
C GLY A 26 1.29 13.06 13.30
N GLU A 27 1.84 13.65 14.37
CA GLU A 27 1.17 13.67 15.68
C GLU A 27 -0.07 14.58 15.69
N GLU A 28 -0.02 15.70 14.95
CA GLU A 28 -1.17 16.57 14.76
C GLU A 28 -2.35 15.81 14.13
N VAL A 29 -2.10 14.86 13.23
CA VAL A 29 -3.16 13.99 12.68
C VAL A 29 -3.82 13.16 13.78
N LEU A 30 -3.05 12.55 14.67
CA LEU A 30 -3.59 11.81 15.83
C LEU A 30 -4.41 12.73 16.73
N ARG A 31 -3.88 13.91 17.06
CA ARG A 31 -4.57 14.90 17.90
C ARG A 31 -5.90 15.32 17.28
N GLN A 32 -5.92 15.59 15.97
CA GLN A 32 -7.15 15.95 15.25
C GLN A 32 -8.17 14.80 15.29
N LEU A 33 -7.75 13.55 15.09
CA LEU A 33 -8.64 12.38 15.18
C LEU A 33 -9.30 12.26 16.56
N GLN A 34 -8.57 12.54 17.64
CA GLN A 34 -9.10 12.51 19.01
C GLN A 34 -10.18 13.59 19.25
N THR A 35 -10.22 14.67 18.46
CA THR A 35 -11.26 15.70 18.60
C THR A 35 -12.58 15.33 17.91
N LEU A 36 -12.59 14.34 17.03
CA LEU A 36 -13.75 14.03 16.18
C LEU A 36 -14.88 13.37 16.96
N ALA A 37 -14.58 12.32 17.73
CA ALA A 37 -15.60 11.61 18.51
C ALA A 37 -16.29 12.50 19.57
N PRO A 38 -15.57 13.37 20.32
CA PRO A 38 -16.19 14.35 21.22
C PRO A 38 -17.11 15.36 20.52
N ARG A 39 -16.89 15.63 19.22
CA ARG A 39 -17.72 16.50 18.39
C ARG A 39 -18.94 15.77 17.77
N GLY A 40 -19.17 14.51 18.13
CA GLY A 40 -20.28 13.70 17.63
C GLY A 40 -19.99 12.98 16.30
N VAL A 41 -18.75 13.00 15.81
CA VAL A 41 -18.36 12.26 14.59
C VAL A 41 -18.08 10.80 14.95
N LYS A 42 -18.67 9.86 14.21
CA LYS A 42 -18.43 8.43 14.44
C LYS A 42 -17.07 8.00 13.87
N VAL A 43 -16.08 7.84 14.73
CA VAL A 43 -14.73 7.35 14.37
C VAL A 43 -14.64 5.84 14.58
N ARG A 44 -14.29 5.10 13.52
CA ARG A 44 -14.04 3.65 13.57
C ARG A 44 -12.68 3.32 12.98
N ILE A 45 -11.92 2.47 13.67
CA ILE A 45 -10.55 2.12 13.30
C ILE A 45 -10.41 0.61 13.31
N ALA A 46 -10.08 0.03 12.16
CA ALA A 46 -9.69 -1.37 12.05
C ALA A 46 -8.17 -1.46 11.95
N VAL A 47 -7.53 -2.22 12.85
CA VAL A 47 -6.07 -2.38 12.89
C VAL A 47 -5.68 -3.85 12.92
N SER A 48 -4.47 -4.18 12.50
CA SER A 48 -3.94 -5.53 12.64
C SER A 48 -3.79 -5.86 14.13
N LYS A 49 -4.21 -7.05 14.54
CA LYS A 49 -3.87 -7.56 15.88
C LYS A 49 -2.35 -7.85 15.92
N PRO A 50 -1.61 -7.36 16.93
CA PRO A 50 -0.18 -7.64 17.04
C PRO A 50 0.05 -9.10 17.48
N SER A 51 1.17 -9.69 17.04
CA SER A 51 1.59 -11.06 17.39
C SER A 51 2.22 -11.16 18.78
N GLY A 52 2.45 -10.04 19.47
CA GLY A 52 3.06 -9.96 20.79
C GLY A 52 2.78 -8.63 21.49
N PRO A 53 3.37 -8.39 22.68
CA PRO A 53 3.22 -7.13 23.40
C PRO A 53 3.78 -5.98 22.56
N GLN A 54 2.92 -5.06 22.14
CA GLN A 54 3.32 -3.83 21.46
C GLN A 54 2.71 -2.63 22.18
N PRO A 55 3.39 -1.47 22.23
CA PRO A 55 2.81 -0.24 22.74
C PRO A 55 1.54 0.11 21.95
N GLN A 56 0.44 0.34 22.66
CA GLN A 56 -0.86 0.70 22.08
C GLN A 56 -1.32 2.09 22.54
N ALA A 57 -0.40 2.96 22.97
CA ALA A 57 -0.72 4.25 23.56
C ALA A 57 -1.65 5.08 22.66
N ASP A 58 -1.36 5.17 21.37
CA ASP A 58 -2.17 5.93 20.40
C ASP A 58 -3.58 5.33 20.22
N LEU A 59 -3.70 4.00 20.20
CA LEU A 59 -5.00 3.32 20.11
C LEU A 59 -5.81 3.52 21.39
N GLN A 60 -5.16 3.48 22.56
CA GLN A 60 -5.81 3.76 23.85
C GLN A 60 -6.27 5.22 23.92
N ALA A 61 -5.45 6.16 23.47
CA ALA A 61 -5.77 7.57 23.36
C ALA A 61 -6.99 7.82 22.45
N LEU A 62 -7.10 7.09 21.34
CA LEU A 62 -8.28 7.15 20.44
C LEU A 62 -9.52 6.53 21.11
N LEU A 63 -9.39 5.37 21.76
CA LEU A 63 -10.49 4.76 22.53
C LEU A 63 -11.01 5.71 23.63
N GLN A 64 -10.11 6.33 24.39
CA GLN A 64 -10.45 7.28 25.45
C GLN A 64 -11.15 8.53 24.91
N SER A 65 -10.85 8.94 23.67
CA SER A 65 -11.55 10.04 23.00
C SER A 65 -12.97 9.69 22.53
N GLY A 66 -13.37 8.41 22.58
CA GLY A 66 -14.68 7.92 22.13
C GLY A 66 -14.66 7.27 20.74
N ALA A 67 -13.49 7.08 20.12
CA ALA A 67 -13.38 6.30 18.89
C ALA A 67 -13.61 4.81 19.16
N GLN A 68 -14.06 4.07 18.15
CA GLN A 68 -14.21 2.62 18.22
C GLN A 68 -13.05 1.94 17.51
N VAL A 69 -12.34 1.04 18.20
CA VAL A 69 -11.22 0.29 17.62
C VAL A 69 -11.58 -1.19 17.54
N ARG A 70 -11.27 -1.83 16.41
CA ARG A 70 -11.32 -3.29 16.25
C ARG A 70 -9.97 -3.81 15.78
N MET A 71 -9.50 -4.85 16.44
CA MET A 71 -8.30 -5.58 16.04
C MET A 71 -8.70 -6.78 15.18
N VAL A 72 -8.11 -6.90 14.00
CA VAL A 72 -8.35 -8.00 13.06
C VAL A 72 -7.21 -9.00 13.16
N ASP A 73 -7.53 -10.24 13.55
CA ASP A 73 -6.55 -11.32 13.76
C ASP A 73 -6.23 -12.04 12.44
N MET A 74 -5.51 -11.36 11.55
CA MET A 74 -5.13 -11.91 10.26
C MET A 74 -4.20 -13.13 10.38
N GLN A 75 -3.45 -13.26 11.47
CA GLN A 75 -2.64 -14.44 11.74
C GLN A 75 -3.50 -15.70 11.89
N LYS A 76 -4.64 -15.58 12.59
CA LYS A 76 -5.62 -16.66 12.71
C LYS A 76 -6.40 -16.89 11.42
N LEU A 77 -6.70 -15.84 10.67
CA LEU A 77 -7.59 -15.92 9.49
C LEU A 77 -6.88 -16.43 8.23
N THR A 78 -5.66 -15.99 7.98
CA THR A 78 -4.92 -16.25 6.73
C THR A 78 -3.40 -16.34 6.92
N HIS A 79 -2.91 -16.38 8.16
CA HIS A 79 -1.48 -16.37 8.50
C HIS A 79 -0.70 -15.11 8.07
N GLY A 80 -1.42 -14.02 7.76
CA GLY A 80 -0.84 -12.74 7.37
C GLY A 80 -1.15 -11.61 8.35
N VAL A 81 -1.04 -10.37 7.89
CA VAL A 81 -1.35 -9.15 8.66
C VAL A 81 -2.40 -8.29 7.96
N LEU A 82 -3.03 -7.36 8.68
CA LEU A 82 -3.83 -6.32 8.04
C LEU A 82 -2.90 -5.20 7.56
N HIS A 83 -2.57 -5.22 6.26
CA HIS A 83 -1.63 -4.29 5.64
C HIS A 83 -2.30 -3.21 4.79
N THR A 84 -3.59 -3.00 4.97
CA THR A 84 -4.34 -1.98 4.24
C THR A 84 -4.19 -0.60 4.89
N LYS A 85 -4.01 0.45 4.08
CA LYS A 85 -3.87 1.83 4.56
C LYS A 85 -4.79 2.76 3.76
N PHE A 86 -5.99 2.98 4.26
CA PHE A 86 -6.92 3.95 3.70
C PHE A 86 -7.78 4.60 4.77
N TRP A 87 -8.37 5.73 4.42
CA TRP A 87 -9.35 6.46 5.23
C TRP A 87 -10.59 6.64 4.39
N VAL A 88 -11.78 6.48 4.96
CA VAL A 88 -13.03 6.88 4.31
C VAL A 88 -13.77 7.85 5.20
N VAL A 89 -14.17 8.99 4.65
CA VAL A 89 -14.91 10.05 5.34
C VAL A 89 -16.28 10.19 4.69
N ASP A 90 -17.33 9.99 5.48
CA ASP A 90 -18.74 10.12 5.11
C ASP A 90 -19.14 9.37 3.83
N GLN A 91 -18.42 8.30 3.51
CA GLN A 91 -18.56 7.55 2.24
C GLN A 91 -18.52 8.46 0.99
N THR A 92 -17.80 9.58 1.09
CA THR A 92 -17.73 10.62 0.06
C THR A 92 -16.29 10.95 -0.33
N HIS A 93 -15.38 10.95 0.65
CA HIS A 93 -13.96 11.19 0.45
C HIS A 93 -13.16 10.00 0.93
N PHE A 94 -11.99 9.77 0.32
CA PHE A 94 -11.07 8.76 0.83
C PHE A 94 -9.62 9.08 0.52
N TYR A 95 -8.72 8.56 1.36
CA TYR A 95 -7.30 8.42 1.08
C TYR A 95 -6.97 6.95 0.91
N LEU A 96 -6.13 6.58 -0.06
CA LEU A 96 -5.57 5.23 -0.20
C LEU A 96 -4.11 5.35 -0.65
N GLY A 97 -3.19 4.64 0.01
CA GLY A 97 -1.79 4.71 -0.36
C GLY A 97 -0.88 3.78 0.44
N SER A 98 0.41 4.01 0.34
CA SER A 98 1.43 3.19 0.96
C SER A 98 1.75 3.55 2.42
N ALA A 99 1.45 4.79 2.84
CA ALA A 99 1.76 5.27 4.19
C ALA A 99 1.03 4.48 5.27
N ASN A 100 1.79 3.90 6.20
CA ASN A 100 1.23 3.38 7.44
C ASN A 100 0.59 4.51 8.27
N MET A 101 -0.37 4.17 9.13
CA MET A 101 -1.09 5.13 9.97
C MET A 101 -0.31 5.43 11.25
N ASP A 102 0.96 5.79 11.09
CA ASP A 102 1.85 6.24 12.13
C ASP A 102 2.51 7.54 11.72
N TRP A 103 2.86 8.37 12.70
CA TRP A 103 3.39 9.71 12.46
C TRP A 103 4.71 9.70 11.66
N ARG A 104 5.52 8.63 11.77
CA ARG A 104 6.79 8.50 11.03
C ARG A 104 6.51 8.29 9.56
N SER A 105 5.60 7.39 9.22
CA SER A 105 5.23 7.13 7.83
C SER A 105 4.62 8.37 7.15
N LEU A 106 3.86 9.17 7.88
CA LEU A 106 3.22 10.39 7.35
C LEU A 106 4.19 11.56 7.09
N THR A 107 5.37 11.57 7.72
CA THR A 107 6.28 12.73 7.68
C THR A 107 7.72 12.40 7.30
N GLN A 108 8.17 11.18 7.60
CA GLN A 108 9.57 10.78 7.53
C GLN A 108 9.88 9.73 6.47
N VAL A 109 8.86 9.14 5.86
CA VAL A 109 8.99 8.10 4.84
C VAL A 109 8.53 8.64 3.50
N LYS A 110 9.22 8.26 2.41
CA LYS A 110 8.77 8.60 1.07
C LYS A 110 7.64 7.65 0.68
N GLU A 111 6.43 8.17 0.75
CA GLU A 111 5.19 7.46 0.47
C GLU A 111 4.47 8.04 -0.75
N LEU A 112 3.51 7.28 -1.27
CA LEU A 112 2.57 7.74 -2.28
C LEU A 112 1.16 7.29 -1.91
N GLY A 113 0.20 8.16 -2.11
CA GLY A 113 -1.21 7.80 -2.10
C GLY A 113 -2.03 8.73 -2.97
N VAL A 114 -3.32 8.43 -3.04
CA VAL A 114 -4.34 9.27 -3.68
C VAL A 114 -5.31 9.73 -2.60
N VAL A 115 -5.69 11.01 -2.68
CA VAL A 115 -6.88 11.51 -1.98
C VAL A 115 -7.94 11.80 -3.04
N MET A 116 -9.12 11.22 -2.87
CA MET A 116 -10.26 11.49 -3.72
C MET A 116 -11.31 12.26 -2.94
N TYR A 117 -11.68 13.43 -3.48
CA TYR A 117 -12.75 14.25 -2.93
C TYR A 117 -14.01 14.14 -3.78
N ASN A 118 -15.18 14.15 -3.11
CA ASN A 118 -16.49 14.12 -3.76
C ASN A 118 -16.66 12.93 -4.74
N CYS A 119 -16.12 11.77 -4.37
CA CYS A 119 -16.14 10.55 -5.17
C CYS A 119 -16.93 9.47 -4.44
N SER A 120 -18.21 9.77 -4.15
CA SER A 120 -19.03 8.93 -3.26
C SER A 120 -19.26 7.52 -3.79
N CYS A 121 -19.20 7.29 -5.10
CA CYS A 121 -19.33 5.97 -5.69
C CYS A 121 -18.14 5.06 -5.33
N LEU A 122 -16.89 5.52 -5.51
CA LEU A 122 -15.69 4.77 -5.11
C LEU A 122 -15.56 4.71 -3.58
N ALA A 123 -15.86 5.80 -2.86
CA ALA A 123 -15.78 5.82 -1.40
C ALA A 123 -16.76 4.83 -0.74
N ARG A 124 -17.99 4.71 -1.27
CA ARG A 124 -18.95 3.67 -0.85
C ARG A 124 -18.44 2.26 -1.14
N ASP A 125 -17.78 2.05 -2.28
CA ASP A 125 -17.24 0.73 -2.61
C ASP A 125 -16.02 0.35 -1.74
N LEU A 126 -15.16 1.33 -1.42
CA LEU A 126 -14.06 1.16 -0.46
C LEU A 126 -14.57 0.93 0.96
N THR A 127 -15.70 1.53 1.32
CA THR A 127 -16.36 1.30 2.62
C THR A 127 -16.72 -0.18 2.80
N LYS A 128 -17.09 -0.91 1.73
CA LYS A 128 -17.37 -2.36 1.84
C LYS A 128 -16.14 -3.15 2.28
N ILE A 129 -14.96 -2.77 1.81
CA ILE A 129 -13.68 -3.37 2.24
C ILE A 129 -13.46 -3.07 3.73
N PHE A 130 -13.70 -1.83 4.18
CA PHE A 130 -13.64 -1.47 5.60
C PHE A 130 -14.61 -2.30 6.44
N GLU A 131 -15.87 -2.42 6.02
CA GLU A 131 -16.89 -3.15 6.77
C GLU A 131 -16.57 -4.66 6.84
N ALA A 132 -15.89 -5.22 5.84
CA ALA A 132 -15.41 -6.60 5.89
C ALA A 132 -14.36 -6.78 7.00
N TYR A 133 -13.39 -5.86 7.12
CA TYR A 133 -12.45 -5.86 8.24
C TYR A 133 -13.15 -5.62 9.58
N TRP A 134 -14.11 -4.70 9.60
CA TRP A 134 -14.91 -4.41 10.79
C TRP A 134 -15.64 -5.67 11.27
N TYR A 135 -16.25 -6.43 10.36
CA TYR A 135 -16.90 -7.71 10.64
C TYR A 135 -15.91 -8.76 11.19
N LEU A 136 -14.75 -8.91 10.55
CA LEU A 136 -13.71 -9.87 10.94
C LEU A 136 -12.97 -9.50 12.24
N GLY A 137 -13.13 -8.26 12.73
CA GLY A 137 -12.62 -7.82 14.02
C GLY A 137 -13.53 -8.17 15.21
N GLN A 138 -14.63 -8.90 14.99
CA GLN A 138 -15.51 -9.35 16.06
C GLN A 138 -14.94 -10.59 16.77
N ALA A 139 -15.29 -10.77 18.04
CA ALA A 139 -14.89 -11.96 18.77
C ALA A 139 -15.47 -13.22 18.12
N GLY A 140 -14.62 -14.20 17.81
CA GLY A 140 -15.03 -15.48 17.23
C GLY A 140 -15.34 -15.44 15.73
N SER A 141 -15.19 -14.31 15.03
CA SER A 141 -15.41 -14.27 13.59
C SER A 141 -14.38 -15.10 12.82
N SER A 142 -14.82 -15.63 11.69
CA SER A 142 -14.01 -16.31 10.68
C SER A 142 -14.32 -15.73 9.30
N ILE A 143 -13.46 -15.98 8.32
CA ILE A 143 -13.79 -15.66 6.93
C ILE A 143 -14.94 -16.59 6.50
N PRO A 144 -16.09 -16.03 6.08
CA PRO A 144 -17.21 -16.86 5.68
C PRO A 144 -16.90 -17.57 4.35
N SER A 145 -17.42 -18.78 4.17
CA SER A 145 -17.33 -19.49 2.88
C SER A 145 -18.05 -18.74 1.76
N THR A 146 -19.05 -17.92 2.10
CA THR A 146 -19.71 -16.98 1.20
C THR A 146 -19.96 -15.69 1.94
N TRP A 147 -19.39 -14.59 1.44
CA TRP A 147 -19.59 -13.28 2.03
C TRP A 147 -21.06 -12.83 1.95
N PRO A 148 -21.60 -12.18 2.99
CA PRO A 148 -22.94 -11.59 2.92
C PRO A 148 -23.06 -10.52 1.83
N ARG A 149 -24.24 -10.45 1.19
CA ARG A 149 -24.53 -9.51 0.09
C ARG A 149 -24.12 -8.04 0.31
N PRO A 150 -24.19 -7.45 1.53
CA PRO A 150 -23.76 -6.07 1.74
C PRO A 150 -22.29 -5.79 1.39
N TYR A 151 -21.44 -6.82 1.33
CA TYR A 151 -20.02 -6.70 0.98
C TYR A 151 -19.75 -6.85 -0.53
N ASP A 152 -20.73 -7.32 -1.30
CA ASP A 152 -20.59 -7.56 -2.73
C ASP A 152 -20.38 -6.25 -3.51
N THR A 153 -19.70 -6.35 -4.64
CA THR A 153 -19.55 -5.22 -5.57
C THR A 153 -19.89 -5.60 -7.00
N ARG A 154 -20.44 -4.63 -7.74
CA ARG A 154 -20.64 -4.73 -9.18
C ARG A 154 -19.47 -4.17 -9.98
N TYR A 155 -18.45 -3.62 -9.30
CA TYR A 155 -17.34 -2.94 -9.95
C TYR A 155 -16.07 -3.78 -9.83
N ASN A 156 -15.49 -4.11 -10.98
CA ASN A 156 -14.34 -4.98 -11.08
C ASN A 156 -13.58 -4.72 -12.38
N GLN A 157 -12.56 -5.54 -12.63
CA GLN A 157 -11.78 -5.49 -13.86
C GLN A 157 -12.62 -5.58 -15.14
N GLU A 158 -13.68 -6.39 -15.15
CA GLU A 158 -14.55 -6.59 -16.31
C GLU A 158 -15.63 -5.50 -16.43
N THR A 159 -16.07 -4.95 -15.30
CA THR A 159 -17.12 -3.92 -15.20
C THR A 159 -16.65 -2.75 -14.34
N PRO A 160 -15.62 -2.00 -14.77
CA PRO A 160 -15.08 -0.91 -13.97
C PRO A 160 -16.08 0.25 -13.90
N MET A 161 -15.97 1.05 -12.85
CA MET A 161 -16.80 2.22 -12.65
C MET A 161 -16.40 3.33 -13.61
N GLU A 162 -17.36 3.87 -14.35
CA GLU A 162 -17.18 5.09 -15.13
C GLU A 162 -17.26 6.31 -14.19
N ILE A 163 -16.17 7.06 -14.12
CA ILE A 163 -16.05 8.27 -13.29
C ILE A 163 -15.34 9.39 -14.06
N CYS A 164 -15.38 10.60 -13.50
CA CYS A 164 -14.61 11.73 -14.01
C CYS A 164 -13.62 12.17 -12.94
N LEU A 165 -12.32 12.08 -13.24
CA LEU A 165 -11.24 12.50 -12.35
C LEU A 165 -10.56 13.73 -12.94
N ASN A 166 -10.63 14.86 -12.23
CA ASN A 166 -10.07 16.15 -12.66
C ASN A 166 -10.53 16.56 -14.08
N GLY A 167 -11.82 16.40 -14.37
CA GLY A 167 -12.40 16.74 -15.68
C GLY A 167 -12.09 15.73 -16.79
N THR A 168 -11.37 14.65 -16.51
CA THR A 168 -11.02 13.62 -17.50
C THR A 168 -11.77 12.31 -17.20
N PRO A 169 -12.52 11.75 -18.17
CA PRO A 169 -13.18 10.45 -18.01
C PRO A 169 -12.18 9.35 -17.65
N ALA A 170 -12.56 8.49 -16.71
CA ALA A 170 -11.74 7.39 -16.23
C ALA A 170 -12.61 6.16 -15.91
N LEU A 171 -11.99 4.99 -16.02
CA LEU A 171 -12.54 3.73 -15.53
C LEU A 171 -11.78 3.34 -14.28
N ALA A 172 -12.48 3.09 -13.17
CA ALA A 172 -11.85 2.76 -11.91
C ALA A 172 -12.51 1.61 -11.17
N TYR A 173 -11.72 0.81 -10.47
CA TYR A 173 -12.21 -0.21 -9.55
C TYR A 173 -11.19 -0.47 -8.44
N LEU A 174 -11.68 -1.08 -7.35
CA LEU A 174 -10.85 -1.48 -6.23
C LEU A 174 -10.64 -2.99 -6.25
N ALA A 175 -9.44 -3.42 -5.88
CA ALA A 175 -9.11 -4.83 -5.71
C ALA A 175 -8.71 -5.13 -4.26
N SER A 176 -8.79 -6.40 -3.87
CA SER A 176 -8.51 -6.84 -2.50
C SER A 176 -7.63 -8.08 -2.49
N ALA A 177 -6.77 -8.16 -1.49
CA ALA A 177 -6.01 -9.36 -1.15
C ALA A 177 -6.29 -9.76 0.29
N PRO A 178 -6.11 -11.04 0.64
CA PRO A 178 -5.99 -12.19 -0.26
C PRO A 178 -7.36 -12.61 -0.85
N PRO A 179 -7.42 -13.58 -1.78
CA PRO A 179 -8.68 -14.03 -2.38
C PRO A 179 -9.81 -14.39 -1.40
N PRO A 180 -9.55 -14.99 -0.21
CA PRO A 180 -10.60 -15.22 0.79
C PRO A 180 -11.28 -13.94 1.31
N LEU A 181 -10.62 -12.78 1.20
CA LEU A 181 -11.17 -11.46 1.54
C LEU A 181 -11.75 -10.72 0.33
N CYS A 182 -12.06 -11.43 -0.75
CA CYS A 182 -12.79 -10.91 -1.91
C CYS A 182 -14.25 -11.40 -1.88
N PRO A 183 -15.22 -10.57 -1.42
CA PRO A 183 -16.64 -10.81 -1.62
C PRO A 183 -17.02 -10.94 -3.09
N SER A 184 -18.29 -11.30 -3.37
CA SER A 184 -18.75 -11.51 -4.73
C SER A 184 -18.51 -10.27 -5.59
N GLY A 185 -17.92 -10.49 -6.76
CA GLY A 185 -17.57 -9.46 -7.73
C GLY A 185 -16.28 -8.68 -7.43
N ARG A 186 -15.66 -8.76 -6.23
CA ARG A 186 -14.39 -8.07 -5.97
C ARG A 186 -13.24 -8.75 -6.71
N THR A 187 -12.46 -7.98 -7.48
CA THR A 187 -11.26 -8.51 -8.15
C THR A 187 -10.16 -8.83 -7.13
N PRO A 188 -9.55 -10.04 -7.19
CA PRO A 188 -8.34 -10.33 -6.44
C PRO A 188 -7.16 -9.45 -6.89
N ASP A 189 -6.41 -8.91 -5.93
CA ASP A 189 -5.39 -7.87 -6.19
C ASP A 189 -4.30 -8.32 -7.16
N LEU A 190 -3.82 -9.57 -7.04
CA LEU A 190 -2.86 -10.14 -7.97
C LEU A 190 -3.38 -10.17 -9.41
N LYS A 191 -4.65 -10.55 -9.59
CA LYS A 191 -5.29 -10.58 -10.91
C LYS A 191 -5.33 -9.16 -11.50
N ALA A 192 -5.69 -8.18 -10.68
CA ALA A 192 -5.75 -6.78 -11.09
C ALA A 192 -4.36 -6.24 -11.48
N LEU A 193 -3.33 -6.53 -10.68
CA LEU A 193 -1.94 -6.16 -10.96
C LEU A 193 -1.44 -6.77 -12.28
N LEU A 194 -1.59 -8.09 -12.46
CA LEU A 194 -1.15 -8.78 -13.67
C LEU A 194 -1.91 -8.28 -14.90
N ASN A 195 -3.20 -7.98 -14.78
CA ASN A 195 -3.97 -7.40 -15.87
C ASN A 195 -3.40 -6.05 -16.35
N VAL A 196 -2.87 -5.21 -15.46
CA VAL A 196 -2.22 -3.96 -15.87
C VAL A 196 -0.93 -4.24 -16.65
N VAL A 197 -0.14 -5.22 -16.23
CA VAL A 197 1.09 -5.65 -16.93
C VAL A 197 0.77 -6.24 -18.30
N ASP A 198 -0.25 -7.10 -18.37
CA ASP A 198 -0.65 -7.80 -19.59
C ASP A 198 -1.22 -6.85 -20.65
N ASN A 199 -1.88 -5.78 -20.22
CA ASN A 199 -2.46 -4.79 -21.13
C ASN A 199 -1.51 -3.64 -21.52
N ALA A 200 -0.32 -3.57 -20.91
CA ALA A 200 0.69 -2.59 -21.28
C ALA A 200 1.22 -2.84 -22.69
N ARG A 201 1.36 -1.77 -23.48
CA ARG A 201 1.86 -1.82 -24.86
C ARG A 201 3.14 -1.05 -25.08
N SER A 202 3.45 -0.08 -24.24
CA SER A 202 4.61 0.77 -24.44
C SER A 202 5.57 0.67 -23.27
N PHE A 203 5.06 0.79 -22.05
CA PHE A 203 5.91 0.69 -20.87
C PHE A 203 5.17 0.21 -19.63
N VAL A 204 5.95 -0.29 -18.67
CA VAL A 204 5.53 -0.59 -17.31
C VAL A 204 6.55 0.03 -16.36
N TYR A 205 6.14 1.02 -15.59
CA TYR A 205 6.98 1.69 -14.61
C TYR A 205 6.49 1.36 -13.21
N ILE A 206 7.37 0.85 -12.35
CA ILE A 206 7.03 0.30 -11.04
C ILE A 206 7.91 0.92 -9.97
N ALA A 207 7.29 1.47 -8.93
CA ALA A 207 7.95 1.90 -7.72
C ALA A 207 7.36 1.13 -6.53
N VAL A 208 8.13 0.17 -6.04
CA VAL A 208 7.79 -0.67 -4.90
C VAL A 208 8.98 -0.75 -3.94
N MET A 209 8.73 -0.79 -2.64
CA MET A 209 9.79 -1.00 -1.64
C MET A 209 10.46 -2.37 -1.79
N ASN A 210 9.66 -3.44 -1.72
CA ASN A 210 10.15 -4.82 -1.83
C ASN A 210 9.54 -5.48 -3.06
N TYR A 211 10.40 -6.03 -3.91
CA TYR A 211 10.05 -6.92 -5.01
C TYR A 211 10.81 -8.23 -4.85
N LEU A 212 10.08 -9.32 -4.62
CA LEU A 212 10.64 -10.64 -4.34
C LEU A 212 9.86 -11.71 -5.12
N PRO A 213 10.52 -12.54 -5.96
CA PRO A 213 9.86 -13.65 -6.67
C PRO A 213 9.69 -14.86 -5.73
N THR A 214 9.31 -14.63 -4.48
CA THR A 214 9.20 -15.64 -3.42
C THR A 214 8.02 -15.35 -2.51
N MET A 215 7.65 -16.36 -1.73
CA MET A 215 6.73 -16.23 -0.61
C MET A 215 7.54 -15.78 0.63
N GLU A 216 7.47 -14.49 0.94
CA GLU A 216 8.33 -13.84 1.95
C GLU A 216 8.18 -14.43 3.36
N PHE A 217 6.97 -14.84 3.74
CA PHE A 217 6.69 -15.34 5.10
C PHE A 217 6.57 -16.88 5.17
N SER A 218 6.75 -17.58 4.05
CA SER A 218 6.60 -19.04 4.02
C SER A 218 7.81 -19.76 4.59
N HIS A 219 7.55 -20.79 5.39
CA HIS A 219 8.54 -21.74 5.87
C HIS A 219 8.06 -23.17 5.52
N PRO A 220 8.82 -23.97 4.73
CA PRO A 220 10.11 -23.63 4.10
C PRO A 220 9.97 -22.52 3.04
N HIS A 221 11.09 -21.90 2.65
CA HIS A 221 11.10 -20.87 1.61
C HIS A 221 10.51 -21.41 0.29
N ARG A 222 9.64 -20.62 -0.35
CA ARG A 222 8.99 -21.01 -1.62
C ARG A 222 9.21 -19.96 -2.70
N PHE A 223 9.55 -20.44 -3.90
CA PHE A 223 9.59 -19.62 -5.10
C PHE A 223 8.16 -19.30 -5.57
N TRP A 224 7.94 -18.07 -6.04
CA TRP A 224 6.65 -17.60 -6.52
C TRP A 224 6.86 -16.57 -7.64
N PRO A 225 6.77 -16.97 -8.91
CA PRO A 225 7.21 -16.13 -10.03
C PRO A 225 6.10 -15.27 -10.64
N ALA A 226 4.88 -15.23 -10.10
CA ALA A 226 3.72 -14.74 -10.85
C ALA A 226 3.89 -13.33 -11.45
N ILE A 227 4.41 -12.37 -10.67
CA ILE A 227 4.69 -11.01 -11.17
C ILE A 227 5.92 -11.00 -12.09
N ASP A 228 6.95 -11.78 -11.77
CA ASP A 228 8.18 -11.88 -12.56
C ASP A 228 7.92 -12.42 -13.97
N ASP A 229 7.16 -13.51 -14.06
CA ASP A 229 6.70 -14.09 -15.32
C ASP A 229 5.89 -13.07 -16.13
N GLY A 230 5.01 -12.31 -15.48
CA GLY A 230 4.22 -11.27 -16.15
C GLY A 230 5.10 -10.17 -16.76
N LEU A 231 6.07 -9.66 -15.99
CA LEU A 231 6.98 -8.60 -16.43
C LEU A 231 7.94 -9.08 -17.51
N ARG A 232 8.53 -10.26 -17.35
CA ARG A 232 9.41 -10.87 -18.37
C ARG A 232 8.66 -11.11 -19.67
N ARG A 233 7.43 -11.60 -19.60
CA ARG A 233 6.58 -11.80 -20.78
C ARG A 233 6.25 -10.47 -21.47
N ALA A 234 5.94 -9.42 -20.70
CA ALA A 234 5.74 -8.09 -21.25
C ALA A 234 6.98 -7.55 -21.97
N ALA A 235 8.15 -7.66 -21.35
CA ALA A 235 9.41 -7.18 -21.92
C ALA A 235 9.82 -7.98 -23.16
N TYR A 236 9.80 -9.31 -23.07
CA TYR A 236 10.32 -10.21 -24.09
C TYR A 236 9.37 -10.38 -25.28
N GLU A 237 8.10 -10.72 -25.03
CA GLU A 237 7.16 -11.07 -26.10
C GLU A 237 6.55 -9.83 -26.76
N ARG A 238 6.43 -8.73 -26.02
CA ARG A 238 5.75 -7.50 -26.49
C ARG A 238 6.68 -6.30 -26.63
N GLY A 239 7.96 -6.42 -26.26
CA GLY A 239 8.91 -5.31 -26.31
C GLY A 239 8.55 -4.14 -25.38
N VAL A 240 7.75 -4.39 -24.34
CA VAL A 240 7.30 -3.36 -23.40
C VAL A 240 8.49 -2.91 -22.54
N LYS A 241 8.72 -1.59 -22.47
CA LYS A 241 9.79 -1.04 -21.65
C LYS A 241 9.46 -1.14 -20.17
N VAL A 242 10.13 -2.02 -19.44
CA VAL A 242 9.99 -2.13 -17.99
C VAL A 242 11.02 -1.25 -17.30
N ARG A 243 10.58 -0.37 -16.39
CA ARG A 243 11.46 0.30 -15.42
C ARG A 243 10.99 -0.08 -14.03
N LEU A 244 11.87 -0.76 -13.31
CA LEU A 244 11.61 -1.32 -12.00
C LEU A 244 12.91 -1.21 -11.21
N LEU A 245 12.80 -0.92 -9.91
CA LEU A 245 13.90 -0.95 -8.94
C LEU A 245 15.09 -0.04 -9.26
N LYS A 246 15.14 1.09 -8.54
CA LYS A 246 16.37 1.86 -8.29
C LYS A 246 16.56 2.01 -6.80
N LEU A 247 17.81 2.07 -6.35
CA LEU A 247 18.10 2.51 -4.99
C LEU A 247 17.73 3.99 -4.91
N PHE A 248 16.71 4.31 -4.11
CA PHE A 248 16.29 5.69 -3.88
C PHE A 248 16.76 6.14 -2.50
N VAL A 249 17.63 7.14 -2.45
CA VAL A 249 18.10 7.75 -1.20
C VAL A 249 17.15 8.88 -0.83
N VAL A 250 16.45 8.75 0.31
CA VAL A 250 15.65 9.87 0.82
C VAL A 250 16.60 10.85 1.52
N PRO A 251 16.69 12.11 1.07
CA PRO A 251 17.56 13.09 1.71
C PRO A 251 17.21 13.28 3.17
N ALA A 252 18.24 13.48 3.99
CA ALA A 252 18.13 13.69 5.42
C ALA A 252 19.18 14.72 5.87
N ASP A 253 18.79 15.63 6.76
CA ASP A 253 19.75 16.34 7.60
C ASP A 253 20.26 15.44 8.75
N GLU A 254 21.24 15.91 9.52
CA GLU A 254 21.84 15.13 10.61
C GLU A 254 20.82 14.69 11.68
N THR A 255 19.77 15.48 11.91
CA THR A 255 18.72 15.17 12.87
C THR A 255 17.78 14.10 12.32
N GLN A 256 17.36 14.23 11.07
CA GLN A 256 16.50 13.27 10.38
C GLN A 256 17.18 11.90 10.19
N ALA A 257 18.48 11.88 9.91
CA ALA A 257 19.23 10.64 9.70
C ALA A 257 19.32 9.76 10.96
N ARG A 258 19.10 10.34 12.15
CA ARG A 258 19.15 9.63 13.43
C ARG A 258 17.83 8.97 13.81
N VAL A 259 16.74 9.21 13.07
CA VAL A 259 15.43 8.62 13.36
C VAL A 259 15.34 7.21 12.75
N PRO A 260 15.28 6.14 13.55
CA PRO A 260 15.33 4.77 13.05
C PRO A 260 14.10 4.41 12.21
N TYR A 261 14.27 3.52 11.23
CA TYR A 261 13.23 3.03 10.32
C TYR A 261 12.54 4.11 9.48
N THR A 262 13.20 5.25 9.26
CA THR A 262 12.72 6.33 8.39
C THR A 262 13.60 6.47 7.15
N ARG A 263 13.31 7.46 6.29
CA ARG A 263 14.13 7.77 5.10
C ARG A 263 14.22 6.63 4.09
N VAL A 264 13.17 5.82 4.01
CA VAL A 264 13.02 4.76 3.00
C VAL A 264 12.01 5.17 1.93
N ASN A 265 12.19 4.65 0.72
CA ASN A 265 11.18 4.71 -0.34
C ASN A 265 10.18 3.57 -0.15
N HIS A 266 9.01 3.89 0.37
CA HIS A 266 7.98 2.92 0.75
C HIS A 266 6.80 2.87 -0.22
N ASN A 267 6.97 3.33 -1.46
CA ASN A 267 5.94 3.29 -2.49
C ASN A 267 5.45 1.86 -2.83
N LYS A 268 4.22 1.75 -3.35
CA LYS A 268 3.64 0.52 -3.95
C LYS A 268 2.72 0.89 -5.12
N TYR A 269 3.28 1.37 -6.23
CA TYR A 269 2.50 1.73 -7.41
C TYR A 269 3.15 1.28 -8.71
N MET A 270 2.31 1.20 -9.74
CA MET A 270 2.71 0.95 -11.11
C MET A 270 1.92 1.85 -12.06
N VAL A 271 2.56 2.29 -13.14
CA VAL A 271 1.94 3.07 -14.22
C VAL A 271 2.37 2.55 -15.58
N THR A 272 1.42 2.46 -16.51
CA THR A 272 1.62 2.10 -17.92
C THR A 272 1.12 3.22 -18.80
N GLU A 273 1.15 3.11 -20.14
CA GLU A 273 0.55 4.10 -21.03
C GLU A 273 -0.99 4.22 -20.93
N ARG A 274 -1.64 3.28 -20.23
CA ARG A 274 -3.10 3.17 -20.15
C ARG A 274 -3.65 3.30 -18.74
N ALA A 275 -2.93 2.77 -17.76
CA ALA A 275 -3.48 2.53 -16.44
C ALA A 275 -2.49 2.85 -15.32
N THR A 276 -3.06 3.09 -14.13
CA THR A 276 -2.35 3.17 -12.86
C THR A 276 -2.86 2.10 -11.92
N TYR A 277 -1.93 1.52 -11.16
CA TYR A 277 -2.17 0.69 -10.00
C TYR A 277 -1.56 1.40 -8.79
N ILE A 278 -2.36 1.72 -7.77
CA ILE A 278 -1.91 2.31 -6.51
C ILE A 278 -2.36 1.38 -5.40
N GLY A 279 -1.43 0.74 -4.70
CA GLY A 279 -1.73 -0.30 -3.73
C GLY A 279 -1.11 -0.06 -2.36
N THR A 280 -1.42 -0.98 -1.45
CA THR A 280 -0.87 -1.01 -0.09
C THR A 280 0.20 -2.10 0.09
N SER A 281 0.31 -3.03 -0.87
CA SER A 281 1.05 -4.29 -0.74
C SER A 281 2.44 -4.25 -1.40
N ASN A 282 3.45 -4.75 -0.69
CA ASN A 282 4.74 -5.06 -1.31
C ASN A 282 4.58 -6.21 -2.32
N TRP A 283 5.54 -6.35 -3.24
CA TRP A 283 5.43 -7.27 -4.36
C TRP A 283 6.17 -8.58 -4.08
N SER A 284 5.61 -9.34 -3.14
CA SER A 284 5.99 -10.73 -2.84
C SER A 284 4.73 -11.58 -2.67
N GLY A 285 4.84 -12.90 -2.83
CA GLY A 285 3.66 -13.78 -2.91
C GLY A 285 2.76 -13.69 -1.67
N SER A 286 3.35 -13.62 -0.48
CA SER A 286 2.62 -13.52 0.80
C SER A 286 1.71 -12.29 0.88
N TYR A 287 2.02 -11.19 0.18
CA TYR A 287 1.16 -9.99 0.18
C TYR A 287 -0.12 -10.15 -0.64
N PHE A 288 -0.18 -11.13 -1.54
CA PHE A 288 -1.34 -11.40 -2.38
C PHE A 288 -2.13 -12.63 -1.91
N THR A 289 -1.53 -13.51 -1.11
CA THR A 289 -2.14 -14.79 -0.71
C THR A 289 -2.49 -14.88 0.78
N GLU A 290 -1.81 -14.11 1.64
CA GLU A 290 -1.93 -14.23 3.10
C GLU A 290 -2.27 -12.88 3.75
N THR A 291 -1.68 -11.79 3.29
CA THR A 291 -1.82 -10.47 3.91
C THR A 291 -2.99 -9.67 3.33
N ALA A 292 -3.77 -9.02 4.20
CA ALA A 292 -4.88 -8.17 3.77
C ALA A 292 -4.38 -6.85 3.17
N GLY A 293 -4.60 -6.66 1.88
CA GLY A 293 -4.23 -5.46 1.12
C GLY A 293 -5.37 -4.98 0.23
N THR A 294 -5.23 -3.78 -0.29
CA THR A 294 -6.12 -3.24 -1.31
C THR A 294 -5.37 -2.35 -2.29
N SER A 295 -5.93 -2.22 -3.49
CA SER A 295 -5.44 -1.31 -4.50
C SER A 295 -6.58 -0.59 -5.21
N LEU A 296 -6.25 0.58 -5.75
CA LEU A 296 -7.05 1.31 -6.70
C LEU A 296 -6.43 1.15 -8.10
N LEU A 297 -7.27 0.77 -9.04
CA LEU A 297 -6.94 0.73 -10.45
C LEU A 297 -7.70 1.83 -11.17
N VAL A 298 -6.99 2.59 -12.00
CA VAL A 298 -7.57 3.65 -12.82
C VAL A 298 -7.02 3.53 -14.24
N THR A 299 -7.91 3.36 -15.22
CA THR A 299 -7.59 3.48 -16.64
C THR A 299 -8.09 4.83 -17.12
N GLN A 300 -7.22 5.57 -17.78
CA GLN A 300 -7.55 6.93 -18.21
C GLN A 300 -6.80 7.26 -19.50
N ASN A 301 -7.55 7.69 -20.51
CA ASN A 301 -7.00 8.11 -21.80
C ASN A 301 -6.67 9.61 -21.80
N GLY A 302 -5.71 10.01 -22.61
CA GLY A 302 -5.36 11.44 -22.80
C GLY A 302 -4.28 11.94 -21.84
N ARG A 303 -4.00 13.25 -21.93
CA ARG A 303 -3.00 13.95 -21.11
C ARG A 303 -3.70 14.72 -19.98
N GLY A 304 -3.06 14.79 -18.82
CA GLY A 304 -3.50 15.65 -17.69
C GLY A 304 -4.31 14.96 -16.59
N GLY A 305 -4.68 13.70 -16.80
CA GLY A 305 -5.35 12.87 -15.79
C GLY A 305 -4.40 12.29 -14.72
N LEU A 306 -4.97 11.59 -13.73
CA LEU A 306 -4.23 10.88 -12.66
C LEU A 306 -3.13 9.99 -13.24
N ARG A 307 -3.40 9.32 -14.38
CA ARG A 307 -2.44 8.45 -15.04
C ARG A 307 -1.18 9.18 -15.51
N SER A 308 -1.33 10.35 -16.14
CA SER A 308 -0.18 11.17 -16.55
C SER A 308 0.56 11.78 -15.35
N GLN A 309 -0.18 12.14 -14.29
CA GLN A 309 0.43 12.68 -13.06
C GLN A 309 1.30 11.62 -12.37
N LEU A 310 0.84 10.37 -12.31
CA LEU A 310 1.60 9.28 -11.71
C LEU A 310 2.85 8.93 -12.53
N GLU A 311 2.75 8.97 -13.87
CA GLU A 311 3.92 8.86 -14.75
C GLU A 311 4.95 9.98 -14.49
N ALA A 312 4.49 11.22 -14.35
CA ALA A 312 5.37 12.36 -14.06
C ALA A 312 6.07 12.22 -12.70
N VAL A 313 5.36 11.73 -11.67
CA VAL A 313 5.96 11.43 -10.36
C VAL A 313 7.04 10.36 -10.48
N PHE A 314 6.76 9.27 -11.23
CA PHE A 314 7.74 8.21 -11.46
C PHE A 314 8.99 8.76 -12.16
N LEU A 315 8.82 9.49 -13.26
CA LEU A 315 9.95 10.03 -14.03
C LEU A 315 10.76 11.05 -13.21
N ARG A 316 10.09 11.95 -12.48
CA ARG A 316 10.75 12.87 -11.55
C ARG A 316 11.67 12.12 -10.58
N ASP A 317 11.17 11.04 -9.98
CA ASP A 317 11.94 10.27 -9.01
C ASP A 317 13.05 9.46 -9.69
N TRP A 318 12.73 8.78 -10.80
CA TRP A 318 13.63 7.90 -11.56
C TRP A 318 14.85 8.64 -12.14
N ASP A 319 14.63 9.87 -12.63
CA ASP A 319 15.66 10.72 -13.24
C ASP A 319 16.28 11.70 -12.21
N SER A 320 15.91 11.59 -10.92
CA SER A 320 16.47 12.43 -9.85
C SER A 320 17.92 12.03 -9.50
N PRO A 321 18.72 12.95 -8.94
CA PRO A 321 20.06 12.64 -8.41
C PRO A 321 20.03 11.69 -7.20
N TYR A 322 18.84 11.36 -6.67
CA TYR A 322 18.64 10.46 -5.54
C TYR A 322 18.39 9.00 -5.96
N SER A 323 18.29 8.76 -7.27
CA SER A 323 17.99 7.47 -7.86
C SER A 323 19.23 6.83 -8.48
N HIS A 324 19.71 5.76 -7.87
CA HIS A 324 20.93 5.05 -8.28
C HIS A 324 20.61 3.67 -8.84
N ASP A 325 21.38 3.27 -9.86
CA ASP A 325 21.30 1.92 -10.41
C ASP A 325 21.86 0.91 -9.40
N LEU A 326 21.19 -0.23 -9.25
CA LEU A 326 21.55 -1.25 -8.27
C LEU A 326 22.96 -1.84 -8.47
N ASP A 327 23.51 -1.75 -9.69
CA ASP A 327 24.81 -2.30 -10.07
C ASP A 327 25.99 -1.34 -9.82
N THR A 328 25.77 -0.14 -9.27
CA THR A 328 26.83 0.90 -9.20
C THR A 328 27.52 1.10 -7.85
N SER A 329 27.29 0.22 -6.87
CA SER A 329 28.05 0.27 -5.61
C SER A 329 28.37 -1.11 -5.02
N ALA A 330 29.39 -1.77 -5.58
CA ALA A 330 30.56 -2.33 -4.88
C ALA A 330 31.26 -3.38 -5.78
N ASP A 331 32.58 -3.29 -5.85
CA ASP A 331 33.53 -4.20 -6.52
C ASP A 331 33.78 -3.98 -8.01
N SER A 332 34.57 -2.93 -8.30
CA SER A 332 35.83 -3.20 -8.99
C SER A 332 36.48 -4.45 -8.38
N VAL A 333 36.65 -5.50 -9.20
CA VAL A 333 37.13 -6.86 -8.91
C VAL A 333 36.01 -7.91 -8.93
N GLY A 334 35.82 -8.52 -10.11
CA GLY A 334 35.37 -9.92 -10.22
C GLY A 334 33.91 -10.15 -10.60
N ASN A 335 33.68 -10.53 -11.86
CA ASN A 335 32.59 -11.38 -12.36
C ASN A 335 31.23 -11.32 -11.63
N ALA A 336 30.47 -10.25 -11.84
CA ALA A 336 29.03 -10.27 -11.55
C ALA A 336 28.25 -10.62 -12.82
N CYS A 337 27.55 -11.77 -12.79
CA CYS A 337 26.58 -12.14 -13.81
C CYS A 337 25.39 -11.17 -13.78
N ARG A 338 25.09 -10.54 -14.91
CA ARG A 338 23.91 -9.68 -15.09
C ARG A 338 22.66 -10.54 -15.16
N LEU A 339 21.67 -10.22 -14.33
CA LEU A 339 20.31 -10.71 -14.52
C LEU A 339 19.67 -9.87 -15.64
N LEU A 340 19.53 -10.46 -16.83
CA LEU A 340 18.65 -9.98 -17.90
C LEU A 340 17.19 -10.34 -17.60
#